data_AF-A0A658NV92-F1
#
_entry.id   AF-A0A658NV92-F1
#
_cell.length_a   1.000
_cell.length_b   1.000
_cell.length_c   1.000
_cell.angle_alpha   90.00
_cell.angle_beta   90.00
_cell.angle_gamma   90.00
#
_symmetry.space_group_name_H-M   'P 1'
#
loop_
_entity.id
_entity.type
_entity.pdbx_description
1 polymer ?
#
loop_
_entity_poly.entity_id
_entity_poly.type
_entity_poly.pdbx_seq_one_letter_code
_entity_poly.pdbx_strand_id
1 'polypeptide(L)' 'MPAIIGEAMAESTGLKEGDYVTVRWRDRNGTFDATEVKITTVFKTIVPTEDVGQIWLPLEKLQEMMLMPGL' A
#
# COMPACT_ATOMS: atom_id res chain seq x y z
N MET A 1 3.14 8.12 -5.47
CA MET A 1 3.35 8.23 -4.00
C MET A 1 4.24 7.09 -3.52
N PRO A 2 5.12 7.25 -2.51
CA PRO A 2 5.93 6.14 -2.00
C PRO A 2 5.09 5.14 -1.18
N ALA A 3 5.39 3.85 -1.34
CA ALA A 3 4.81 2.77 -0.56
C ALA A 3 5.88 1.72 -0.24
N ILE A 4 5.63 0.90 0.78
CA ILE A 4 6.43 -0.29 1.08
C ILE A 4 5.54 -1.53 1.09
N ILE A 5 6.12 -2.67 0.77
CA ILE A 5 5.48 -4.00 0.81
C ILE A 5 6.44 -4.97 1.50
N GLY A 6 5.96 -6.07 2.05
CA GLY A 6 6.87 -7.12 2.53
C GLY A 6 7.16 -8.20 1.48
N GLU A 7 8.10 -9.07 1.81
CA GLU A 7 8.60 -10.15 0.93
C GLU A 7 7.46 -11.03 0.38
N ALA A 8 6.45 -11.36 1.20
CA ALA A 8 5.37 -12.24 0.77
C ALA A 8 4.42 -11.57 -0.25
N MET A 9 4.16 -10.27 -0.08
CA MET A 9 3.45 -9.46 -1.07
C MET A 9 4.27 -9.35 -2.37
N ALA A 10 5.57 -9.12 -2.28
CA ALA A 10 6.47 -9.06 -3.43
C ALA A 10 6.52 -10.38 -4.21
N GLU A 11 6.63 -11.52 -3.52
CA GLU A 11 6.65 -12.86 -4.13
C GLU A 11 5.35 -13.18 -4.86
N SER A 12 4.20 -12.88 -4.25
CA SER A 12 2.89 -13.19 -4.83
C SER A 12 2.51 -12.33 -6.04
N THR A 13 3.05 -11.10 -6.12
CA THR A 13 2.74 -10.13 -7.18
C THR A 13 3.85 -9.98 -8.22
N GLY A 14 5.08 -10.39 -7.91
CA GLY A 14 6.27 -10.15 -8.71
C GLY A 14 6.81 -8.71 -8.61
N LEU A 15 6.25 -7.87 -7.74
CA LEU A 15 6.66 -6.48 -7.54
C LEU A 15 8.04 -6.37 -6.88
N LYS A 16 8.79 -5.33 -7.26
CA LYS A 16 10.13 -5.04 -6.76
C LYS A 16 10.28 -3.55 -6.44
N GLU A 17 11.34 -3.21 -5.70
CA GLU A 17 11.70 -1.81 -5.49
C GLU A 17 11.91 -1.10 -6.84
N GLY A 18 11.31 0.09 -6.97
CA GLY A 18 11.33 0.86 -8.20
C GLY A 18 10.08 0.70 -9.07
N ASP A 19 9.32 -0.38 -8.89
CA ASP A 19 8.10 -0.63 -9.66
C ASP A 19 6.99 0.36 -9.28
N TYR A 20 6.13 0.62 -10.27
CA TYR A 20 4.90 1.40 -10.10
C TYR A 20 3.70 0.48 -10.18
N VAL A 21 2.75 0.69 -9.27
CA VAL A 21 1.50 -0.07 -9.20
C VAL A 21 0.32 0.87 -8.96
N THR A 22 -0.80 0.57 -9.59
CA THR A 22 -2.06 1.29 -9.36
C THR A 22 -2.75 0.71 -8.14
N VAL A 23 -2.88 1.52 -7.09
CA VAL A 23 -3.69 1.20 -5.92
C VAL A 23 -5.09 1.73 -6.14
N ARG A 24 -6.09 0.89 -5.86
CA ARG A 24 -7.50 1.26 -5.86
C ARG A 24 -8.06 1.10 -4.47
N TRP A 25 -8.83 2.06 -4.00
CA TRP A 25 -9.47 2.00 -2.69
C TRP A 25 -10.89 2.54 -2.75
N ARG A 26 -11.64 2.31 -1.67
CA ARG A 26 -12.96 2.87 -1.45
C ARG A 26 -12.90 3.83 -0.28
N ASP A 27 -13.23 5.09 -0.50
CA ASP A 27 -13.23 6.11 0.55
C ASP A 27 -14.41 5.92 1.54
N ARG A 28 -14.47 6.77 2.58
CA ARG A 28 -15.57 6.77 3.57
C ARG A 28 -16.95 7.00 2.95
N ASN A 29 -17.03 7.75 1.84
CA ASN A 29 -18.28 8.06 1.16
C ASN A 29 -18.68 6.97 0.16
N GLY A 30 -17.84 5.95 -0.02
CA GLY A 30 -18.05 4.84 -0.92
C GLY A 30 -17.56 5.08 -2.34
N THR A 31 -16.87 6.19 -2.61
CA THR A 31 -16.24 6.51 -3.90
C THR A 31 -15.08 5.57 -4.15
N PHE A 32 -14.96 5.07 -5.39
CA PHE A 32 -13.78 4.32 -5.82
C PHE A 32 -12.76 5.26 -6.42
N ASP A 33 -11.60 5.37 -5.78
CA ASP A 33 -10.47 6.15 -6.24
C ASP A 33 -9.30 5.25 -6.63
N ALA A 34 -8.37 5.82 -7.40
CA ALA A 34 -7.16 5.14 -7.83
C ALA A 34 -5.97 6.09 -7.88
N THR A 35 -4.78 5.60 -7.57
CA THR A 35 -3.53 6.36 -7.64
C THR A 35 -2.37 5.44 -7.96
N GLU A 36 -1.36 5.97 -8.65
CA GLU A 36 -0.08 5.28 -8.79
C GLU A 36 0.78 5.44 -7.54
N VAL A 37 1.35 4.33 -7.11
CA VAL A 37 2.33 4.26 -6.04
C VAL A 37 3.60 3.61 -6.54
N LYS A 38 4.74 4.11 -6.05
CA LYS A 38 6.07 3.55 -6.29
C LYS A 38 6.45 2.70 -5.11
N ILE A 39 6.82 1.44 -5.35
CA ILE A 39 7.40 0.58 -4.31
C ILE A 39 8.81 1.09 -4.01
N THR A 40 9.00 1.62 -2.81
CA THR A 40 10.26 2.21 -2.38
C THR A 40 11.11 1.29 -1.52
N THR A 41 10.49 0.28 -0.90
CA THR A 41 11.18 -0.72 -0.08
C THR A 41 10.40 -2.02 -0.08
N VAL A 42 11.12 -3.14 -0.18
CA VAL A 42 10.60 -4.48 0.12
C VAL A 42 11.21 -4.94 1.43
N PHE A 43 10.40 -5.09 2.48
CA PHE A 43 10.89 -5.44 3.82
C PHE A 43 10.63 -6.91 4.18
N LYS A 44 11.37 -7.41 5.17
CA LYS A 44 11.18 -8.77 5.70
C LYS A 44 10.48 -8.74 7.04
N THR A 45 9.45 -9.57 7.19
CA THR A 45 8.76 -9.82 8.47
C THR A 45 8.94 -11.26 8.93
N ILE A 46 8.90 -11.49 10.24
CA ILE A 46 8.93 -12.83 10.84
C ILE A 46 7.57 -13.54 10.79
N VAL A 47 6.49 -12.81 10.47
CA VAL A 47 5.14 -13.36 10.26
C VAL A 47 4.65 -12.97 8.87
N PRO A 48 5.00 -13.73 7.82
CA PRO A 48 4.68 -13.38 6.42
C PRO A 48 3.19 -13.24 6.15
N THR A 49 2.35 -14.00 6.84
CA THR A 49 0.89 -13.99 6.67
C THR A 49 0.25 -12.66 7.04
N GLU A 50 0.89 -11.87 7.88
CA GLU A 50 0.40 -10.53 8.28
C GLU A 50 0.61 -9.48 7.18
N ASP A 51 1.41 -9.76 6.16
CA ASP A 51 1.77 -8.80 5.11
C ASP A 51 1.24 -9.18 3.71
N VAL A 52 0.91 -10.46 3.49
CA VAL A 52 0.34 -10.91 2.21
C VAL A 52 -0.92 -10.12 1.88
N GLY A 53 -0.94 -9.50 0.69
CA GLY A 53 -2.08 -8.72 0.21
C GLY A 53 -2.19 -7.33 0.82
N GLN A 54 -1.18 -6.88 1.58
CA GLN A 54 -1.14 -5.54 2.15
C GLN A 54 -0.16 -4.63 1.40
N ILE A 55 -0.45 -3.33 1.42
CA ILE A 55 0.47 -2.28 1.02
C ILE A 55 0.52 -1.24 2.13
N TRP A 56 1.73 -0.82 2.50
CA TRP A 56 1.93 0.08 3.61
C TRP A 56 2.23 1.47 3.08
N LEU A 57 1.50 2.43 3.64
CA LEU A 57 1.53 3.84 3.30
C LEU A 57 1.76 4.67 4.56
N PRO A 58 2.31 5.89 4.45
CA PRO A 58 2.30 6.83 5.57
C PRO A 58 0.88 7.02 6.11
N LEU A 59 0.70 6.97 7.44
CA LEU A 59 -0.63 7.03 8.07
C LEU A 59 -1.40 8.29 7.69
N GLU A 60 -0.75 9.46 7.77
CA GLU A 60 -1.33 10.75 7.37
C GLU A 60 -1.88 10.69 5.95
N LYS A 61 -1.18 9.98 5.07
CA LYS A 61 -1.57 9.84 3.67
C LYS A 61 -2.75 8.91 3.47
N LEU A 62 -2.79 7.81 4.22
CA LEU A 62 -3.96 6.93 4.24
C LEU A 62 -5.20 7.66 4.77
N GLN A 63 -5.04 8.49 5.80
CA GLN A 63 -6.12 9.33 6.34
C GLN A 63 -6.66 10.33 5.33
N GLU A 64 -5.78 11.02 4.60
CA GLU A 64 -6.16 11.89 3.49
C GLU A 64 -6.95 11.12 2.42
N MET A 65 -6.44 9.96 1.99
CA MET A 65 -7.08 9.10 0.97
C MET A 65 -8.47 8.63 1.41
N MET A 66 -8.69 8.44 2.70
CA MET A 66 -9.96 8.00 3.27
C MET A 66 -10.91 9.14 3.64
N LEU A 67 -10.53 10.41 3.44
CA LEU A 67 -11.27 11.59 3.89
C LEU A 67 -11.50 11.58 5.43
N MET A 68 -10.48 11.15 6.16
CA MET A 68 -10.47 11.02 7.63
C MET A 68 -9.23 11.68 8.27
N PRO A 69 -8.95 12.97 8.03
CA PRO A 69 -7.79 13.65 8.62
C PRO A 69 -7.93 13.79 10.15
N GLY A 70 -6.84 13.55 10.88
CA GLY A 70 -6.77 13.79 12.33
C GLY A 70 -7.50 12.76 13.20
N LEU A 71 -7.79 11.58 12.62
CA LEU A 71 -8.29 10.40 13.32
C LEU A 71 -7.16 9.58 13.94
#